data_AF-A0A1F6AQK9-F1
#
_entry.id   AF-A0A1F6AQK9-F1
#
_cell.length_a   1.000
_cell.length_b   1.000
_cell.length_c   1.000
_cell.angle_alpha   90.00
_cell.angle_beta   90.00
_cell.angle_gamma   90.00
#
_symmetry.space_group_name_H-M   'P 1'
#
loop_
_entity.id
_entity.type
_entity.pdbx_description
1 polymer ?
#
loop_
_entity_poly.entity_id
_entity_poly.type
_entity_poly.pdbx_seq_one_letter_code
_entity_poly.pdbx_strand_id
1 'polypeptide(L)'
;MITKEILSKVILTLAICFQLLYFFLPPEILWPLFSLMMLSLIIILYTDKSFIIPKTFSLIFGLFIISQLISGLFSVNQFATILQLSKLLGIYTMIVLIFNLNNDKNSFSKKVLNIICLIGSWWALMGILEFTGRTRTQKDFPLFEPFHWPEIAASFYLLIIPTSVYYFITSTKKFLFKIFAFISSYLIINALLLTQKYLVITLSLFVMITGFIFIRLRNTAKKIDRGGDFKEIVLLIILSLVILPNLYFSFGGNKIPKSIALFQDQYFFYERGDVYRFAKSILPKHFLFGIGTDNFGSAYRQNLVKPWVWSDFASNELLQTAIETGILGLLSETILFIYIAITLFKKIRTSWLQNDVFKFFSTLTLIIFLILSFYNASFRVFPVLLVFFIIFTHLTNRENVLKLYFRNIRVPIFILLFLSFLVFTDASILQLTKRYVMKGQYRKGEVLLNFLKEQPPLLINPKTFVWASSINLANGKHIQAFDNLSSMLKLEPYNLELKYQMASLNFASGKTKQAEEFLETQLVLNPYLPPKYYLNLAKIALDHDDKSRAIIWLDKAILIYPVTTIPSSLFLAQLESTGYLDDLQQIYFYLYELTDDQSSLNSLIKLIY
;
A
#
# COMPACT_ATOMS: atom_id res chain seq x y z
N MET A 1 -6.64 -10.91 40.37
CA MET A 1 -6.25 -11.88 39.31
C MET A 1 -6.93 -11.49 38.01
N ILE A 2 -6.17 -11.05 37.00
CA ILE A 2 -6.71 -10.87 35.65
C ILE A 2 -6.85 -12.28 35.05
N THR A 3 -8.07 -12.72 34.78
CA THR A 3 -8.27 -14.03 34.14
C THR A 3 -7.70 -14.01 32.71
N LYS A 4 -7.24 -15.16 32.19
CA LYS A 4 -6.75 -15.27 30.79
C LYS A 4 -7.75 -14.69 29.78
N GLU A 5 -9.04 -14.84 30.08
CA GLU A 5 -10.12 -14.27 29.26
C GLU A 5 -10.10 -12.74 29.24
N ILE A 6 -9.97 -12.08 30.40
CA ILE A 6 -9.88 -10.61 30.49
C ILE A 6 -8.62 -10.11 29.78
N LEU A 7 -7.47 -10.78 29.97
CA LEU A 7 -6.22 -10.39 29.31
C LEU A 7 -6.33 -10.50 27.77
N SER A 8 -6.96 -11.56 27.27
CA SER A 8 -7.19 -11.72 25.82
C SER A 8 -8.11 -10.66 25.24
N LYS A 9 -9.15 -10.25 25.99
CA LYS A 9 -10.05 -9.16 25.61
C LYS A 9 -9.31 -7.83 25.58
N VAL A 10 -8.50 -7.54 26.59
CA VAL A 10 -7.71 -6.29 26.66
C VAL A 10 -6.73 -6.21 25.49
N ILE A 11 -6.03 -7.30 25.16
CA ILE A 11 -5.04 -7.28 24.07
C ILE A 11 -5.71 -7.21 22.71
N LEU A 12 -6.85 -7.88 22.52
CA LEU A 12 -7.63 -7.74 21.31
C LEU A 12 -8.16 -6.30 21.16
N THR A 13 -8.70 -5.71 22.23
CA THR A 13 -9.12 -4.30 22.24
C THR A 13 -7.95 -3.37 21.96
N LEU A 14 -6.77 -3.64 22.54
CA LEU A 14 -5.56 -2.89 22.24
C LEU A 14 -5.16 -3.07 20.78
N ALA A 15 -5.20 -4.27 20.20
CA ALA A 15 -4.88 -4.51 18.78
C ALA A 15 -5.82 -3.73 17.85
N ILE A 16 -7.10 -3.69 18.21
CA ILE A 16 -8.14 -2.90 17.55
C ILE A 16 -7.87 -1.39 17.69
N CYS A 17 -7.62 -0.91 18.92
CA CYS A 17 -7.28 0.48 19.18
C CYS A 17 -5.96 0.88 18.52
N PHE A 18 -5.03 -0.07 18.35
CA PHE A 18 -3.75 0.15 17.68
C PHE A 18 -3.93 0.29 16.17
N GLN A 19 -4.87 -0.45 15.59
CA GLN A 19 -5.34 -0.25 14.23
C GLN A 19 -5.98 1.14 14.03
N LEU A 20 -6.52 1.74 15.11
CA LEU A 20 -6.94 3.15 15.12
C LEU A 20 -5.77 4.12 15.39
N LEU A 21 -4.70 3.72 16.08
CA LEU A 21 -3.49 4.55 16.24
C LEU A 21 -2.61 4.59 14.97
N TYR A 22 -2.89 3.72 14.00
CA TYR A 22 -2.27 3.68 12.68
C TYR A 22 -2.26 5.07 12.01
N PHE A 23 -3.22 5.97 12.30
CA PHE A 23 -3.25 7.34 11.78
C PHE A 23 -1.99 8.18 12.08
N PHE A 24 -1.23 7.88 13.14
CA PHE A 24 -0.16 8.78 13.62
C PHE A 24 1.25 8.18 13.55
N LEU A 25 1.36 6.88 13.23
CA LEU A 25 2.63 6.18 13.28
C LEU A 25 3.17 5.90 11.87
N PRO A 26 4.47 6.14 11.64
CA PRO A 26 5.11 5.79 10.38
C PRO A 26 5.06 4.25 10.16
N PRO A 27 4.97 3.78 8.91
CA PRO A 27 4.88 2.36 8.58
C PRO A 27 5.95 1.48 9.25
N GLU A 28 7.16 2.01 9.42
CA GLU A 28 8.30 1.32 10.03
C GLU A 28 8.08 0.98 11.52
N ILE A 29 7.22 1.74 12.22
CA ILE A 29 6.83 1.47 13.61
C ILE A 29 5.61 0.56 13.65
N LEU A 30 4.70 0.77 12.71
CA LEU A 30 3.40 0.13 12.67
C LEU A 30 3.49 -1.38 12.43
N TRP A 31 4.21 -1.82 11.40
CA TRP A 31 4.23 -3.24 11.01
C TRP A 31 4.86 -4.16 12.04
N PRO A 32 6.02 -3.81 12.64
CA PRO A 32 6.59 -4.65 13.67
C PRO A 32 5.71 -4.66 14.93
N LEU A 33 5.08 -3.54 15.28
CA LEU A 33 4.18 -3.49 16.43
C LEU A 33 2.90 -4.30 16.20
N PHE A 34 2.30 -4.23 15.01
CA PHE A 34 1.20 -5.11 14.63
C PHE A 34 1.59 -6.59 14.76
N SER A 35 2.77 -6.96 14.27
CA SER A 35 3.30 -8.32 14.36
C SER A 35 3.52 -8.76 15.81
N LEU A 36 4.12 -7.90 16.64
CA LEU A 36 4.30 -8.11 18.08
C LEU A 36 2.97 -8.38 18.78
N MET A 37 1.95 -7.57 18.49
CA MET A 37 0.62 -7.70 19.09
C MET A 37 -0.06 -9.02 18.68
N MET A 38 0.01 -9.37 17.40
CA MET A 38 -0.60 -10.61 16.89
C MET A 38 0.09 -11.85 17.47
N LEU A 39 1.42 -11.86 17.55
CA LEU A 39 2.18 -12.94 18.17
C LEU A 39 1.89 -13.05 19.67
N SER A 40 1.79 -11.92 20.37
CA SER A 40 1.41 -11.88 21.80
C SER A 40 0.01 -12.43 22.03
N LEU A 41 -0.94 -12.10 21.16
CA LEU A 41 -2.30 -12.62 21.21
C LEU A 41 -2.33 -14.14 21.04
N ILE A 42 -1.54 -14.70 20.11
CA ILE A 42 -1.40 -16.16 19.95
C ILE A 42 -0.85 -16.81 21.22
N ILE A 43 0.23 -16.25 21.79
CA ILE A 43 0.82 -16.76 23.04
C ILE A 43 -0.26 -16.85 24.13
N ILE A 44 -1.03 -15.77 24.31
CA ILE A 44 -1.98 -15.67 25.42
C ILE A 44 -3.18 -16.59 25.23
N LEU A 45 -3.72 -16.66 24.00
CA LEU A 45 -4.86 -17.52 23.69
C LEU A 45 -4.52 -19.02 23.69
N TYR A 46 -3.29 -19.39 23.37
CA TYR A 46 -2.90 -20.78 23.09
C TYR A 46 -1.78 -21.33 23.97
N THR A 47 -1.40 -20.66 25.05
CA THR A 47 -0.41 -21.17 26.03
C THR A 47 -0.67 -22.62 26.46
N ASP A 48 -1.94 -22.99 26.70
CA ASP A 48 -2.32 -24.34 27.19
C ASP A 48 -3.09 -25.17 26.14
N LYS A 49 -3.21 -24.68 24.90
CA LYS A 49 -4.02 -25.32 23.86
C LYS A 49 -3.17 -25.64 22.64
N SER A 50 -3.51 -26.73 21.94
CA SER A 50 -2.94 -26.97 20.62
C SER A 50 -3.45 -25.90 19.65
N PHE A 51 -2.53 -25.22 18.99
CA PHE A 51 -2.80 -24.29 17.91
C PHE A 51 -2.97 -25.07 16.60
N ILE A 52 -4.01 -24.76 15.84
CA ILE A 52 -4.39 -25.50 14.64
C ILE A 52 -3.97 -24.69 13.42
N ILE A 53 -3.10 -25.23 12.59
CA ILE A 53 -2.61 -24.55 11.39
C ILE A 53 -3.11 -25.28 10.13
N PRO A 54 -3.63 -24.57 9.10
CA PRO A 54 -3.98 -25.19 7.83
C PRO A 54 -2.71 -25.68 7.13
N LYS A 55 -2.48 -27.01 7.12
CA LYS A 55 -1.18 -27.62 6.79
C LYS A 55 -0.71 -27.23 5.38
N THR A 56 -1.59 -27.41 4.39
CA THR A 56 -1.24 -27.22 2.99
C THR A 56 -1.04 -25.75 2.66
N PHE A 57 -1.97 -24.88 3.08
CA PHE A 57 -1.81 -23.44 2.93
C PHE A 57 -0.50 -22.94 3.56
N SER A 58 -0.19 -23.40 4.77
CA SER A 58 0.98 -22.92 5.52
C SER A 58 2.30 -23.41 4.95
N LEU A 59 2.34 -24.60 4.34
CA LEU A 59 3.51 -25.07 3.61
C LEU A 59 3.76 -24.18 2.39
N ILE A 60 2.73 -23.90 1.60
CA ILE A 60 2.85 -23.09 0.39
C ILE A 60 3.18 -21.64 0.73
N PHE A 61 2.52 -21.07 1.73
CA PHE A 61 2.84 -19.73 2.23
C PHE A 61 4.25 -19.66 2.82
N GLY A 62 4.70 -20.72 3.50
CA GLY A 62 6.06 -20.85 3.99
C GLY A 62 7.10 -20.83 2.87
N LEU A 63 6.85 -21.54 1.76
CA LEU A 63 7.70 -21.48 0.56
C LEU A 63 7.75 -20.06 -0.01
N PHE A 64 6.62 -19.37 -0.05
CA PHE A 64 6.56 -17.97 -0.44
C PHE A 64 7.43 -17.10 0.49
N ILE A 65 7.24 -17.14 1.82
CA ILE A 65 8.09 -16.39 2.77
C ILE A 65 9.57 -16.72 2.59
N ILE A 66 9.94 -18.00 2.44
CA ILE A 66 11.33 -18.41 2.24
C ILE A 66 11.90 -17.78 0.97
N SER A 67 11.14 -17.78 -0.13
CA SER A 67 11.58 -17.12 -1.37
C SER A 67 11.80 -15.62 -1.19
N GLN A 68 10.93 -14.94 -0.43
CA GLN A 68 11.08 -13.53 -0.09
C GLN A 68 12.32 -13.28 0.79
N LEU A 69 12.60 -14.19 1.73
CA LEU A 69 13.77 -14.11 2.59
C LEU A 69 15.07 -14.31 1.81
N ILE A 70 15.10 -15.30 0.91
CA ILE A 70 16.25 -15.54 0.05
C ILE A 70 16.49 -14.32 -0.84
N SER A 71 15.45 -13.80 -1.48
CA SER A 71 15.52 -12.54 -2.23
C SER A 71 16.06 -11.40 -1.36
N GLY A 72 15.62 -11.30 -0.10
CA GLY A 72 16.11 -10.34 0.88
C GLY A 72 17.59 -10.41 1.21
N LEU A 73 18.17 -11.61 1.25
CA LEU A 73 19.60 -11.78 1.50
C LEU A 73 20.47 -11.23 0.35
N PHE A 74 19.95 -11.33 -0.88
CA PHE A 74 20.56 -10.76 -2.08
C PHE A 74 19.97 -9.38 -2.45
N SER A 75 19.07 -8.86 -1.62
CA SER A 75 18.46 -7.55 -1.79
C SER A 75 19.53 -6.50 -1.65
N VAL A 76 19.37 -5.49 -2.49
CA VAL A 76 20.19 -4.30 -2.40
C VAL A 76 19.85 -3.50 -1.12
N ASN A 77 18.58 -3.50 -0.70
CA ASN A 77 18.11 -2.90 0.55
C ASN A 77 17.60 -3.98 1.51
N GLN A 78 18.49 -4.50 2.34
CA GLN A 78 18.18 -5.59 3.27
C GLN A 78 17.16 -5.19 4.35
N PHE A 79 17.21 -3.93 4.82
CA PHE A 79 16.30 -3.41 5.83
C PHE A 79 14.85 -3.37 5.34
N ALA A 80 14.62 -2.88 4.11
CA ALA A 80 13.30 -2.86 3.49
C ALA A 80 12.73 -4.29 3.39
N THR A 81 13.56 -5.28 3.07
CA THR A 81 13.11 -6.66 3.03
C THR A 81 12.75 -7.22 4.40
N ILE A 82 13.50 -6.90 5.47
CA ILE A 82 13.11 -7.29 6.84
C ILE A 82 11.75 -6.69 7.20
N LEU A 83 11.52 -5.41 6.87
CA LEU A 83 10.24 -4.78 7.11
C LEU A 83 9.11 -5.50 6.35
N GLN A 84 9.34 -5.84 5.08
CA GLN A 84 8.36 -6.57 4.27
C GLN A 84 8.11 -8.00 4.80
N LEU A 85 9.15 -8.70 5.25
CA LEU A 85 9.01 -10.01 5.90
C LEU A 85 8.20 -9.91 7.19
N SER A 86 8.45 -8.89 8.01
CA SER A 86 7.66 -8.65 9.22
C SER A 86 6.18 -8.47 8.90
N LYS A 87 5.87 -7.72 7.82
CA LYS A 87 4.51 -7.52 7.32
C LYS A 87 3.87 -8.82 6.84
N LEU A 88 4.56 -9.61 6.02
CA LEU A 88 4.07 -10.91 5.54
C LEU A 88 3.83 -11.91 6.68
N LEU A 89 4.72 -11.92 7.68
CA LEU A 89 4.57 -12.72 8.88
C LEU A 89 3.39 -12.24 9.74
N GLY A 90 3.19 -10.94 9.88
CA GLY A 90 2.02 -10.36 10.54
C GLY A 90 0.72 -10.80 9.86
N ILE A 91 0.67 -10.76 8.52
CA ILE A 91 -0.46 -11.28 7.73
C ILE A 91 -0.66 -12.75 8.04
N TYR A 92 0.35 -13.59 7.84
CA TYR A 92 0.25 -15.03 8.09
C TYR A 92 -0.25 -15.36 9.51
N THR A 93 0.33 -14.71 10.52
CA THR A 93 -0.04 -14.85 11.93
C THR A 93 -1.53 -14.56 12.13
N MET A 94 -2.04 -13.51 11.46
CA MET A 94 -3.45 -13.18 11.48
C MET A 94 -4.32 -14.23 10.79
N ILE A 95 -3.92 -14.73 9.61
CA ILE A 95 -4.64 -15.80 8.91
C ILE A 95 -4.82 -17.00 9.83
N VAL A 96 -3.74 -17.42 10.49
CA VAL A 96 -3.81 -18.59 11.37
C VAL A 96 -4.63 -18.30 12.63
N LEU A 97 -4.56 -17.08 13.19
CA LEU A 97 -5.43 -16.67 14.29
C LEU A 97 -6.91 -16.77 13.89
N ILE A 98 -7.30 -16.19 12.75
CA ILE A 98 -8.68 -16.22 12.26
C ILE A 98 -9.13 -17.67 12.01
N PHE A 99 -8.26 -18.49 11.43
CA PHE A 99 -8.53 -19.91 11.21
C PHE A 99 -8.82 -20.64 12.53
N ASN A 100 -8.06 -20.35 13.60
CA ASN A 100 -8.33 -20.94 14.91
C ASN A 100 -9.62 -20.39 15.54
N LEU A 101 -9.87 -19.07 15.45
CA LEU A 101 -11.10 -18.46 15.95
C LEU A 101 -12.35 -19.00 15.27
N ASN A 102 -12.27 -19.28 13.97
CA ASN A 102 -13.35 -19.89 13.19
C ASN A 102 -13.62 -21.35 13.58
N ASN A 103 -12.58 -22.09 13.98
CA ASN A 103 -12.70 -23.48 14.41
C ASN A 103 -13.08 -23.62 15.89
N ASP A 104 -12.92 -22.57 16.69
CA ASP A 104 -13.37 -22.55 18.08
C ASP A 104 -14.91 -22.42 18.15
N LYS A 105 -15.56 -23.37 18.81
CA LYS A 105 -17.02 -23.35 19.01
C LYS A 105 -17.46 -22.27 20.01
N ASN A 106 -16.53 -21.64 20.72
CA ASN A 106 -16.84 -20.66 21.75
C ASN A 106 -17.56 -19.41 21.19
N SER A 107 -18.56 -18.94 21.91
CA SER A 107 -19.32 -17.71 21.59
C SER A 107 -18.43 -16.47 21.54
N PHE A 108 -17.32 -16.47 22.27
CA PHE A 108 -16.36 -15.36 22.29
C PHE A 108 -15.70 -15.14 20.93
N SER A 109 -15.19 -16.20 20.29
CA SER A 109 -14.51 -16.14 19.01
C SER A 109 -15.40 -15.57 17.89
N LYS A 110 -16.71 -15.89 17.93
CA LYS A 110 -17.71 -15.28 17.05
C LYS A 110 -17.87 -13.77 17.30
N LYS A 111 -17.91 -13.33 18.56
CA LYS A 111 -17.99 -11.89 18.88
C LYS A 111 -16.77 -11.12 18.38
N VAL A 112 -15.57 -11.71 18.52
CA VAL A 112 -14.32 -11.13 18.02
C VAL A 112 -14.38 -10.93 16.51
N LEU A 113 -14.79 -11.96 15.76
CA LEU A 113 -14.90 -11.87 14.30
C LEU A 113 -15.90 -10.79 13.86
N ASN A 114 -17.02 -10.65 14.58
CA ASN A 114 -18.02 -9.61 14.31
C ASN A 114 -17.45 -8.20 14.52
N ILE A 115 -16.65 -8.00 15.57
CA ILE A 115 -16.02 -6.70 15.85
C ILE A 115 -15.03 -6.34 14.73
N ILE A 116 -14.20 -7.30 14.30
CA ILE A 116 -13.25 -7.11 13.18
C ILE A 116 -14.00 -6.72 11.90
N CYS A 117 -15.11 -7.41 11.58
CA CYS A 117 -15.92 -7.09 10.40
C CYS A 117 -16.57 -5.71 10.48
N LEU A 118 -17.03 -5.31 11.67
CA LEU A 118 -17.63 -4.00 11.91
C LEU A 118 -16.61 -2.87 11.73
N ILE A 119 -15.40 -3.04 12.26
CA ILE A 119 -14.30 -2.08 12.08
C ILE A 119 -13.90 -2.00 10.61
N GLY A 120 -13.74 -3.14 9.94
CA GLY A 120 -13.42 -3.18 8.50
C GLY A 120 -14.48 -2.48 7.65
N SER A 121 -15.76 -2.65 7.99
CA SER A 121 -16.88 -1.98 7.31
C SER A 121 -16.93 -0.48 7.58
N TRP A 122 -16.71 -0.06 8.82
CA TRP A 122 -16.58 1.36 9.19
C TRP A 122 -15.41 2.01 8.44
N TRP A 123 -14.29 1.31 8.35
CA TRP A 123 -13.10 1.79 7.65
C TRP A 123 -13.34 1.92 6.14
N ALA A 124 -14.02 0.95 5.53
CA ALA A 124 -14.49 1.05 4.16
C ALA A 124 -15.30 2.33 3.91
N LEU A 125 -16.21 2.64 4.85
CA LEU A 125 -17.05 3.83 4.79
C LEU A 125 -16.24 5.12 4.92
N MET A 126 -15.30 5.19 5.85
CA MET A 126 -14.42 6.35 5.98
C MET A 126 -13.56 6.56 4.72
N GLY A 127 -13.06 5.48 4.11
CA GLY A 127 -12.31 5.55 2.85
C GLY A 127 -13.14 6.09 1.69
N ILE A 128 -14.46 5.78 1.64
CA ILE A 128 -15.37 6.36 0.65
C ILE A 128 -15.56 7.86 0.93
N LEU A 129 -15.80 8.22 2.19
CA LEU A 129 -16.06 9.60 2.58
C LEU A 129 -14.86 10.48 2.29
N GLU A 130 -13.64 9.98 2.44
CA GLU A 130 -12.45 10.71 2.05
C GLU A 130 -12.23 10.73 0.53
N PHE A 131 -12.47 9.62 -0.18
CA PHE A 131 -12.39 9.60 -1.64
C PHE A 131 -13.36 10.61 -2.28
N THR A 132 -14.55 10.75 -1.70
CA THR A 132 -15.60 11.67 -2.17
C THR A 132 -15.48 13.09 -1.60
N GLY A 133 -14.87 13.22 -0.42
CA GLY A 133 -14.58 14.49 0.23
C GLY A 133 -13.38 15.16 -0.43
N ARG A 134 -13.56 16.39 -0.94
CA ARG A 134 -12.47 17.25 -1.44
C ARG A 134 -11.52 17.75 -0.33
N THR A 135 -11.38 17.01 0.76
CA THR A 135 -10.60 17.46 1.91
C THR A 135 -9.12 17.33 1.60
N ARG A 136 -8.37 18.43 1.77
CA ARG A 136 -6.90 18.54 1.60
C ARG A 136 -6.07 17.57 2.46
N THR A 137 -6.71 16.76 3.29
CA THR A 137 -6.10 15.81 4.23
C THR A 137 -5.58 14.53 3.57
N GLN A 138 -5.69 14.39 2.24
CA GLN A 138 -5.27 13.20 1.48
C GLN A 138 -3.80 12.78 1.69
N LYS A 139 -2.91 13.68 2.14
CA LYS A 139 -1.51 13.35 2.46
C LYS A 139 -1.32 12.81 3.89
N ASP A 140 -2.26 13.05 4.79
CA ASP A 140 -2.06 12.86 6.23
C ASP A 140 -2.52 11.48 6.73
N PHE A 141 -3.23 10.71 5.91
CA PHE A 141 -3.83 9.44 6.36
C PHE A 141 -3.45 8.23 5.49
N PRO A 142 -2.30 7.58 5.77
CA PRO A 142 -1.81 6.40 5.03
C PRO A 142 -2.78 5.20 4.99
N LEU A 143 -3.75 5.10 5.90
CA LEU A 143 -4.77 4.03 5.89
C LEU A 143 -5.70 4.11 4.69
N PHE A 144 -5.85 5.30 4.10
CA PHE A 144 -6.76 5.50 2.99
C PHE A 144 -6.09 5.39 1.62
N GLU A 145 -4.78 5.17 1.61
CA GLU A 145 -4.00 4.85 0.43
C GLU A 145 -4.63 3.77 -0.47
N PRO A 146 -5.14 2.63 0.07
CA PRO A 146 -5.81 1.62 -0.74
C PRO A 146 -7.09 2.15 -1.42
N PHE A 147 -7.75 3.14 -0.82
CA PHE A 147 -8.96 3.76 -1.36
C PHE A 147 -8.65 4.87 -2.36
N HIS A 148 -7.43 5.42 -2.34
CA HIS A 148 -6.96 6.31 -3.41
C HIS A 148 -6.74 5.56 -4.72
N TRP A 149 -6.61 4.23 -4.68
CA TRP A 149 -6.42 3.40 -5.88
C TRP A 149 -7.77 2.76 -6.23
N PRO A 150 -8.49 3.26 -7.25
CA PRO A 150 -9.88 2.86 -7.49
C PRO A 150 -10.04 1.35 -7.68
N GLU A 151 -9.05 0.69 -8.27
CA GLU A 151 -9.07 -0.76 -8.48
C GLU A 151 -8.93 -1.54 -7.18
N ILE A 152 -8.05 -1.10 -6.28
CA ILE A 152 -7.85 -1.73 -4.97
C ILE A 152 -9.02 -1.42 -4.06
N ALA A 153 -9.51 -0.19 -4.07
CA ALA A 153 -10.71 0.24 -3.38
C ALA A 153 -11.91 -0.64 -3.80
N ALA A 154 -12.12 -0.80 -5.11
CA ALA A 154 -13.15 -1.69 -5.63
C ALA A 154 -12.92 -3.12 -5.17
N SER A 155 -11.70 -3.64 -5.29
CA SER A 155 -11.37 -4.99 -4.85
C SER A 155 -11.64 -5.20 -3.35
N PHE A 156 -11.38 -4.19 -2.51
CA PHE A 156 -11.74 -4.18 -1.10
C PHE A 156 -13.25 -4.20 -0.88
N TYR A 157 -14.00 -3.36 -1.60
CA TYR A 157 -15.45 -3.36 -1.54
C TYR A 157 -16.03 -4.70 -1.96
N LEU A 158 -15.53 -5.31 -3.06
CA LEU A 158 -15.93 -6.63 -3.53
C LEU A 158 -15.83 -7.68 -2.41
N LEU A 159 -14.84 -7.57 -1.53
CA LEU A 159 -14.66 -8.49 -0.40
C LEU A 159 -15.58 -8.19 0.79
N ILE A 160 -15.71 -6.91 1.16
CA ILE A 160 -16.50 -6.53 2.34
C ILE A 160 -17.99 -6.73 2.07
N ILE A 161 -18.47 -6.40 0.89
CA ILE A 161 -19.90 -6.40 0.55
C ILE A 161 -20.57 -7.76 0.84
N PRO A 162 -20.11 -8.91 0.31
CA PRO A 162 -20.74 -10.20 0.57
C PRO A 162 -20.70 -10.57 2.05
N THR A 163 -19.60 -10.25 2.73
CA THR A 163 -19.39 -10.55 4.15
C THR A 163 -20.32 -9.73 5.03
N SER A 164 -20.49 -8.45 4.71
CA SER A 164 -21.43 -7.55 5.35
C SER A 164 -22.88 -7.99 5.13
N VAL A 165 -23.23 -8.40 3.91
CA VAL A 165 -24.55 -8.95 3.55
C VAL A 165 -24.84 -10.27 4.30
N TYR A 166 -23.83 -11.11 4.51
CA TYR A 166 -23.98 -12.33 5.32
C TYR A 166 -24.36 -12.05 6.76
N TYR A 167 -23.59 -11.17 7.39
CA TYR A 167 -23.81 -10.77 8.78
C TYR A 167 -25.16 -10.11 8.93
N PHE A 168 -25.58 -9.34 7.92
CA PHE A 168 -26.93 -8.81 7.79
C PHE A 168 -28.00 -9.91 7.77
N ILE A 169 -27.88 -10.94 6.92
CA ILE A 169 -28.88 -12.02 6.78
C ILE A 169 -28.97 -12.90 8.03
N THR A 170 -27.87 -13.07 8.75
CA THR A 170 -27.77 -14.01 9.88
C THR A 170 -27.99 -13.37 11.24
N SER A 171 -27.99 -12.04 11.32
CA SER A 171 -28.25 -11.30 12.57
C SER A 171 -29.73 -11.29 12.93
N THR A 172 -30.04 -11.61 14.19
CA THR A 172 -31.42 -11.62 14.72
C THR A 172 -31.92 -10.24 15.17
N LYS A 173 -31.08 -9.20 15.19
CA LYS A 173 -31.41 -7.86 15.73
C LYS A 173 -31.85 -6.86 14.65
N LYS A 174 -33.14 -6.48 14.65
CA LYS A 174 -33.84 -5.72 13.60
C LYS A 174 -33.45 -4.24 13.38
N PHE A 175 -32.81 -3.55 14.32
CA PHE A 175 -32.49 -2.11 14.17
C PHE A 175 -31.10 -1.86 13.56
N LEU A 176 -30.06 -2.49 14.12
CA LEU A 176 -28.71 -2.49 13.55
C LEU A 176 -28.72 -3.04 12.10
N PHE A 177 -29.67 -3.92 11.81
CA PHE A 177 -30.01 -4.44 10.49
C PHE A 177 -30.34 -3.36 9.45
N LYS A 178 -31.11 -2.32 9.80
CA LYS A 178 -31.53 -1.28 8.83
C LYS A 178 -30.40 -0.33 8.49
N ILE A 179 -29.63 0.09 9.51
CA ILE A 179 -28.50 1.01 9.33
C ILE A 179 -27.37 0.33 8.54
N PHE A 180 -27.05 -0.92 8.87
CA PHE A 180 -25.96 -1.64 8.22
C PHE A 180 -26.27 -2.02 6.76
N ALA A 181 -27.54 -2.33 6.46
CA ALA A 181 -27.99 -2.58 5.09
C ALA A 181 -27.96 -1.32 4.23
N PHE A 182 -28.37 -0.17 4.78
CA PHE A 182 -28.30 1.11 4.10
C PHE A 182 -26.85 1.48 3.77
N ILE A 183 -25.95 1.36 4.75
CA ILE A 183 -24.51 1.59 4.57
C ILE A 183 -23.94 0.63 3.53
N SER A 184 -24.16 -0.68 3.65
CA SER A 184 -23.60 -1.66 2.72
C SER A 184 -24.10 -1.43 1.29
N SER A 185 -25.40 -1.13 1.12
CA SER A 185 -25.98 -0.81 -0.19
C SER A 185 -25.36 0.46 -0.77
N TYR A 186 -25.19 1.51 0.03
CA TYR A 186 -24.51 2.74 -0.38
C TYR A 186 -23.04 2.50 -0.76
N LEU A 187 -22.32 1.63 -0.05
CA LEU A 187 -20.93 1.25 -0.38
C LEU A 187 -20.85 0.47 -1.71
N ILE A 188 -21.79 -0.45 -1.97
CA ILE A 188 -21.92 -1.18 -3.25
C ILE A 188 -22.11 -0.19 -4.41
N ILE A 189 -22.99 0.78 -4.20
CA ILE A 189 -23.34 1.81 -5.19
C ILE A 189 -22.14 2.71 -5.51
N ASN A 190 -21.37 3.12 -4.50
CA ASN A 190 -20.17 3.91 -4.74
C ASN A 190 -19.06 3.09 -5.41
N ALA A 191 -18.87 1.82 -5.02
CA ALA A 191 -17.91 0.93 -5.69
C ALA A 191 -18.24 0.75 -7.20
N LEU A 192 -19.54 0.60 -7.52
CA LEU A 192 -20.10 0.58 -8.88
C LEU A 192 -19.75 1.84 -9.67
N LEU A 193 -19.95 3.01 -9.05
CA LEU A 193 -19.76 4.32 -9.67
C LEU A 193 -18.30 4.65 -9.95
N LEU A 194 -17.40 4.21 -9.06
CA LEU A 194 -15.99 4.59 -9.09
C LEU A 194 -15.14 3.76 -10.05
N THR A 195 -15.66 2.64 -10.59
CA THR A 195 -14.88 1.74 -11.43
C THR A 195 -15.53 1.43 -12.77
N GLN A 196 -15.41 2.36 -13.71
CA GLN A 196 -15.90 2.21 -15.09
C GLN A 196 -15.44 0.90 -15.77
N LYS A 197 -14.23 0.40 -15.47
CA LYS A 197 -13.71 -0.88 -16.00
C LYS A 197 -14.31 -2.14 -15.37
N TYR A 198 -14.83 -2.06 -14.15
CA TYR A 198 -15.40 -3.21 -13.45
C TYR A 198 -16.91 -3.28 -13.52
N LEU A 199 -17.57 -2.37 -14.25
CA LEU A 199 -19.02 -2.35 -14.49
C LEU A 199 -19.60 -3.75 -14.69
N VAL A 200 -18.96 -4.60 -15.51
CA VAL A 200 -19.37 -5.99 -15.78
C VAL A 200 -19.35 -6.87 -14.52
N ILE A 201 -18.32 -6.75 -13.68
CA ILE A 201 -18.15 -7.51 -12.44
C ILE A 201 -19.12 -7.04 -11.37
N THR A 202 -19.33 -5.73 -11.31
CA THR A 202 -20.26 -5.14 -10.38
C THR A 202 -21.72 -5.39 -10.81
N LEU A 203 -21.99 -5.48 -12.12
CA LEU A 203 -23.24 -6.04 -12.66
C LEU A 203 -23.39 -7.51 -12.29
N SER A 204 -22.31 -8.29 -12.39
CA SER A 204 -22.31 -9.72 -12.05
C SER A 204 -22.64 -9.91 -10.57
N LEU A 205 -22.09 -9.07 -9.69
CA LEU A 205 -22.42 -9.05 -8.26
C LEU A 205 -23.83 -8.57 -7.96
N PHE A 206 -24.31 -7.55 -8.67
CA PHE A 206 -25.70 -7.11 -8.56
C PHE A 206 -26.66 -8.25 -8.95
N VAL A 207 -26.38 -8.95 -10.05
CA VAL A 207 -27.12 -10.14 -10.49
C VAL A 207 -27.01 -11.28 -9.47
N MET A 208 -25.84 -11.48 -8.84
CA MET A 208 -25.67 -12.46 -7.76
C MET A 208 -26.51 -12.12 -6.52
N ILE A 209 -26.47 -10.87 -6.05
CA ILE A 209 -27.19 -10.43 -4.85
C ILE A 209 -28.70 -10.50 -5.09
N THR A 210 -29.17 -10.02 -6.25
CA THR A 210 -30.58 -10.12 -6.63
C THR A 210 -31.02 -11.57 -6.82
N GLY A 211 -30.21 -12.42 -7.44
CA GLY A 211 -30.47 -13.85 -7.56
C GLY A 211 -30.53 -14.57 -6.20
N PHE A 212 -29.64 -14.24 -5.27
CA PHE A 212 -29.65 -14.78 -3.90
C PHE A 212 -30.91 -14.38 -3.14
N ILE A 213 -31.27 -13.09 -3.19
CA ILE A 213 -32.50 -12.55 -2.59
C ILE A 213 -33.70 -13.31 -3.17
N PHE A 214 -33.75 -13.49 -4.48
CA PHE A 214 -34.85 -14.17 -5.16
C PHE A 214 -34.99 -15.66 -4.78
N ILE A 215 -33.88 -16.41 -4.72
CA ILE A 215 -33.89 -17.83 -4.33
C ILE A 215 -34.30 -17.99 -2.86
N ARG A 216 -33.79 -17.13 -1.97
CA ARG A 216 -34.16 -17.18 -0.55
C ARG A 216 -35.62 -16.79 -0.36
N LEU A 217 -36.09 -15.73 -1.03
CA LEU A 217 -37.50 -15.36 -1.06
C LEU A 217 -38.38 -16.51 -1.53
N ARG A 218 -38.00 -17.24 -2.59
CA ARG A 218 -38.75 -18.41 -3.06
C ARG A 218 -38.87 -19.52 -2.00
N ASN A 219 -37.79 -19.81 -1.29
CA ASN A 219 -37.78 -20.82 -0.23
C ASN A 219 -38.52 -20.36 1.04
N THR A 220 -38.50 -19.05 1.33
CA THR A 220 -39.17 -18.47 2.50
C THR A 220 -40.65 -18.18 2.22
N ALA A 221 -41.04 -17.89 0.96
CA ALA A 221 -42.42 -17.69 0.52
C ALA A 221 -43.30 -18.94 0.68
N LYS A 222 -42.71 -20.13 0.83
CA LYS A 222 -43.43 -21.33 1.26
C LYS A 222 -43.82 -21.32 2.75
N LYS A 223 -43.31 -20.38 3.55
CA LYS A 223 -43.55 -20.22 5.00
C LYS A 223 -44.01 -18.83 5.44
N ILE A 224 -43.83 -17.80 4.61
CA ILE A 224 -44.24 -16.43 4.92
C ILE A 224 -45.73 -16.29 4.61
N ASP A 225 -46.52 -16.28 5.67
CA ASP A 225 -47.91 -15.83 5.61
C ASP A 225 -47.96 -14.33 5.31
N ARG A 226 -49.04 -13.91 4.66
CA ARG A 226 -49.12 -12.79 3.71
C ARG A 226 -48.70 -11.41 4.27
N GLY A 227 -47.86 -10.68 3.51
CA GLY A 227 -48.04 -9.23 3.26
C GLY A 227 -46.93 -8.27 3.68
N GLY A 228 -46.29 -8.46 4.84
CA GLY A 228 -45.37 -7.47 5.42
C GLY A 228 -43.98 -7.46 4.78
N ASP A 229 -43.28 -8.60 4.83
CA ASP A 229 -41.86 -8.69 4.45
C ASP A 229 -41.63 -8.51 2.93
N PHE A 230 -42.61 -8.88 2.09
CA PHE A 230 -42.50 -8.71 0.64
C PHE A 230 -42.54 -7.24 0.23
N LYS A 231 -43.37 -6.42 0.89
CA LYS A 231 -43.46 -4.98 0.61
C LYS A 231 -42.16 -4.25 0.97
N GLU A 232 -41.53 -4.59 2.09
CA GLU A 232 -40.25 -3.99 2.48
C GLU A 232 -39.11 -4.33 1.50
N ILE A 233 -39.11 -5.54 0.96
CA ILE A 233 -38.09 -5.98 -0.01
C ILE A 233 -38.32 -5.36 -1.39
N VAL A 234 -39.58 -5.31 -1.85
CA VAL A 234 -39.93 -4.58 -3.09
C VAL A 234 -39.60 -3.10 -2.94
N LEU A 235 -39.84 -2.50 -1.77
CA LEU A 235 -39.45 -1.12 -1.48
C LEU A 235 -37.93 -0.95 -1.52
N LEU A 236 -37.13 -1.88 -0.99
CA LEU A 236 -35.66 -1.86 -1.11
C LEU A 236 -35.17 -2.01 -2.55
N ILE A 237 -35.83 -2.84 -3.36
CA ILE A 237 -35.53 -3.01 -4.79
C ILE A 237 -35.91 -1.75 -5.57
N ILE A 238 -37.06 -1.15 -5.28
CA ILE A 238 -37.50 0.10 -5.92
C ILE A 238 -36.64 1.27 -5.46
N LEU A 239 -36.35 1.40 -4.17
CA LEU A 239 -35.43 2.41 -3.64
C LEU A 239 -34.06 2.26 -4.27
N SER A 240 -33.52 1.06 -4.36
CA SER A 240 -32.27 0.84 -5.08
C SER A 240 -32.43 1.22 -6.55
N LEU A 241 -33.40 0.68 -7.31
CA LEU A 241 -33.59 0.98 -8.74
C LEU A 241 -33.96 2.43 -9.08
N VAL A 242 -34.52 3.21 -8.16
CA VAL A 242 -34.93 4.62 -8.39
C VAL A 242 -33.90 5.60 -7.84
N ILE A 243 -33.32 5.32 -6.68
CA ILE A 243 -32.26 6.16 -6.09
C ILE A 243 -30.93 5.91 -6.83
N LEU A 244 -30.62 4.68 -7.26
CA LEU A 244 -29.36 4.38 -7.96
C LEU A 244 -29.19 5.22 -9.23
N PRO A 245 -30.14 5.24 -10.18
CA PRO A 245 -29.98 6.04 -11.39
C PRO A 245 -30.00 7.52 -11.06
N ASN A 246 -30.84 7.97 -10.13
CA ASN A 246 -30.90 9.40 -9.80
C ASN A 246 -29.65 9.90 -9.07
N LEU A 247 -29.02 9.10 -8.20
CA LEU A 247 -27.70 9.42 -7.64
C LEU A 247 -26.62 9.33 -8.73
N TYR A 248 -26.66 8.31 -9.59
CA TYR A 248 -25.76 8.23 -10.75
C TYR A 248 -25.87 9.47 -11.62
N PHE A 249 -27.07 9.96 -11.93
CA PHE A 249 -27.30 11.14 -12.75
C PHE A 249 -27.04 12.45 -11.99
N SER A 250 -27.28 12.51 -10.67
CA SER A 250 -26.94 13.69 -9.86
C SER A 250 -25.44 13.85 -9.66
N PHE A 251 -24.69 12.73 -9.56
CA PHE A 251 -23.23 12.71 -9.51
C PHE A 251 -22.57 12.69 -10.90
N GLY A 252 -23.26 12.20 -11.93
CA GLY A 252 -22.71 11.87 -13.26
C GLY A 252 -23.21 12.73 -14.42
N GLY A 253 -24.21 13.60 -14.24
CA GLY A 253 -24.64 14.55 -15.27
C GLY A 253 -23.89 15.89 -15.25
N ASN A 254 -23.46 16.32 -14.06
CA ASN A 254 -22.65 17.52 -13.91
C ASN A 254 -21.24 17.12 -13.53
N LYS A 255 -20.41 16.90 -14.57
CA LYS A 255 -18.95 16.85 -14.51
C LYS A 255 -18.44 16.20 -13.23
N ILE A 256 -18.20 14.87 -13.25
CA ILE A 256 -17.04 14.37 -12.50
C ILE A 256 -15.95 15.41 -12.76
N PRO A 257 -15.48 16.16 -11.75
CA PRO A 257 -14.53 17.24 -11.97
C PRO A 257 -13.45 16.69 -12.88
N LYS A 258 -13.09 17.39 -13.96
CA LYS A 258 -12.06 16.90 -14.90
C LYS A 258 -10.85 16.36 -14.12
N SER A 259 -10.52 16.95 -12.98
CA SER A 259 -9.53 16.43 -12.02
C SER A 259 -9.75 14.96 -11.60
N ILE A 260 -10.95 14.54 -11.19
CA ILE A 260 -11.24 13.15 -10.76
C ILE A 260 -11.27 12.16 -11.95
N ALA A 261 -11.82 12.57 -13.10
CA ALA A 261 -11.78 11.74 -14.31
C ALA A 261 -10.34 11.56 -14.83
N LEU A 262 -9.51 12.60 -14.71
CA LEU A 262 -8.08 12.55 -15.03
C LEU A 262 -7.28 11.75 -13.99
N PHE A 263 -7.64 11.78 -12.70
CA PHE A 263 -7.06 10.88 -11.69
C PHE A 263 -7.34 9.42 -12.07
N GLN A 264 -8.57 9.10 -12.50
CA GLN A 264 -8.88 7.78 -13.05
C GLN A 264 -7.96 7.51 -14.26
N ASP A 265 -7.93 8.34 -15.30
CA ASP A 265 -7.09 8.06 -16.48
C ASP A 265 -5.56 7.93 -16.20
N GLN A 266 -5.03 8.47 -15.10
CA GLN A 266 -3.62 8.34 -14.71
C GLN A 266 -3.28 7.06 -13.92
N TYR A 267 -4.17 6.58 -13.05
CA TYR A 267 -4.01 5.24 -12.43
C TYR A 267 -4.25 4.13 -13.46
N PHE A 268 -5.00 4.44 -14.51
CA PHE A 268 -5.35 3.51 -15.56
C PHE A 268 -4.37 3.64 -16.75
N PHE A 269 -3.40 2.72 -16.80
CA PHE A 269 -2.78 2.25 -18.06
C PHE A 269 -1.76 3.16 -18.80
N TYR A 270 -1.08 4.10 -18.14
CA TYR A 270 0.10 4.70 -18.77
C TYR A 270 1.33 3.79 -18.69
N GLU A 271 1.38 2.94 -19.72
CA GLU A 271 2.44 2.10 -20.25
C GLU A 271 2.91 0.96 -19.34
N ARG A 272 2.09 -0.10 -19.27
CA ARG A 272 2.58 -1.47 -19.01
C ARG A 272 3.81 -1.81 -19.86
N GLY A 273 3.92 -1.18 -21.04
CA GLY A 273 5.10 -1.21 -21.89
C GLY A 273 6.37 -0.69 -21.22
N ASP A 274 6.31 0.32 -20.36
CA ASP A 274 7.47 0.85 -19.62
C ASP A 274 7.91 -0.10 -18.51
N VAL A 275 6.96 -0.61 -17.74
CA VAL A 275 7.23 -1.67 -16.74
C VAL A 275 7.83 -2.89 -17.43
N TYR A 276 7.31 -3.27 -18.61
CA TYR A 276 7.85 -4.36 -19.42
C TYR A 276 9.27 -4.07 -19.94
N ARG A 277 9.51 -2.87 -20.47
CA ARG A 277 10.84 -2.43 -20.92
C ARG A 277 11.85 -2.46 -19.77
N PHE A 278 11.46 -1.94 -18.60
CA PHE A 278 12.25 -1.98 -17.38
C PHE A 278 12.50 -3.41 -16.89
N ALA A 279 11.47 -4.25 -16.87
CA ALA A 279 11.62 -5.66 -16.50
C ALA A 279 12.60 -6.38 -17.43
N LYS A 280 12.51 -6.12 -18.73
CA LYS A 280 13.42 -6.68 -19.74
C LYS A 280 14.87 -6.25 -19.52
N SER A 281 15.11 -5.05 -18.96
CA SER A 281 16.47 -4.57 -18.67
C SER A 281 17.02 -5.07 -17.33
N ILE A 282 16.17 -5.30 -16.32
CA ILE A 282 16.57 -5.70 -14.97
C ILE A 282 16.58 -7.21 -14.75
N LEU A 283 15.55 -7.93 -15.20
CA LEU A 283 15.40 -9.37 -14.95
C LEU A 283 16.61 -10.20 -15.38
N PRO A 284 17.27 -9.94 -16.53
CA PRO A 284 18.46 -10.71 -16.90
C PRO A 284 19.63 -10.55 -15.90
N LYS A 285 19.74 -9.39 -15.24
CA LYS A 285 20.80 -9.10 -14.26
C LYS A 285 20.48 -9.67 -12.88
N HIS A 286 19.20 -9.84 -12.57
CA HIS A 286 18.70 -10.24 -11.26
C HIS A 286 17.72 -11.43 -11.35
N PHE A 287 18.02 -12.39 -12.23
CA PHE A 287 17.05 -13.42 -12.65
C PHE A 287 16.53 -14.28 -11.50
N LEU A 288 17.42 -14.76 -10.62
CA LEU A 288 17.05 -15.73 -9.58
C LEU A 288 16.37 -15.09 -8.37
N PHE A 289 16.92 -13.97 -7.89
CA PHE A 289 16.58 -13.39 -6.58
C PHE A 289 16.01 -11.97 -6.65
N GLY A 290 15.99 -11.37 -7.83
CA GLY A 290 15.54 -10.01 -8.02
C GLY A 290 16.46 -8.97 -7.37
N ILE A 291 15.96 -7.73 -7.29
CA ILE A 291 16.66 -6.58 -6.67
C ILE A 291 16.33 -6.41 -5.18
N GLY A 292 15.52 -7.30 -4.62
CA GLY A 292 14.95 -7.22 -3.29
C GLY A 292 13.55 -6.61 -3.24
N THR A 293 12.78 -7.02 -2.24
CA THR A 293 11.43 -6.51 -2.01
C THR A 293 11.42 -5.03 -1.70
N ASP A 294 10.41 -4.33 -2.23
CA ASP A 294 10.19 -2.89 -2.10
C ASP A 294 11.23 -1.98 -2.78
N ASN A 295 12.12 -2.55 -3.60
CA ASN A 295 13.11 -1.78 -4.38
C ASN A 295 12.67 -1.47 -5.81
N PHE A 296 11.48 -1.92 -6.26
CA PHE A 296 11.01 -1.63 -7.61
C PHE A 296 10.94 -0.13 -7.87
N GLY A 297 10.34 0.65 -6.96
CA GLY A 297 10.14 2.08 -7.17
C GLY A 297 11.45 2.86 -7.31
N SER A 298 12.45 2.54 -6.50
CA SER A 298 13.77 3.20 -6.57
C SER A 298 14.52 2.81 -7.86
N ALA A 299 14.53 1.53 -8.21
CA ALA A 299 15.20 1.03 -9.42
C ALA A 299 14.50 1.50 -10.71
N TYR A 300 13.17 1.54 -10.71
CA TYR A 300 12.37 2.02 -11.83
C TYR A 300 12.65 3.49 -12.11
N ARG A 301 12.74 4.34 -11.07
CA ARG A 301 13.08 5.76 -11.23
C ARG A 301 14.46 6.00 -11.83
N GLN A 302 15.39 5.05 -11.78
CA GLN A 302 16.68 5.17 -12.48
C GLN A 302 16.60 4.92 -13.98
N ASN A 303 15.52 4.28 -14.44
CA ASN A 303 15.35 3.82 -15.81
C ASN A 303 14.09 4.43 -16.44
N LEU A 304 13.78 5.67 -16.07
CA LEU A 304 12.61 6.37 -16.57
C LEU A 304 12.75 6.59 -18.08
N VAL A 305 11.66 6.33 -18.80
CA VAL A 305 11.51 6.66 -20.23
C VAL A 305 10.70 7.95 -20.41
N LYS A 306 10.14 8.46 -19.30
CA LYS A 306 9.38 9.70 -19.21
C LYS A 306 9.41 10.22 -17.76
N PRO A 307 9.16 11.51 -17.49
CA PRO A 307 9.06 12.07 -16.15
C PRO A 307 8.22 11.19 -15.22
N TRP A 308 8.76 10.87 -14.04
CA TRP A 308 8.11 9.90 -13.13
C TRP A 308 6.72 10.34 -12.67
N VAL A 309 6.47 11.66 -12.65
CA VAL A 309 5.17 12.30 -12.39
C VAL A 309 4.09 11.77 -13.34
N TRP A 310 4.49 11.17 -14.47
CA TRP A 310 3.61 10.58 -15.47
C TRP A 310 3.54 9.04 -15.39
N SER A 311 4.15 8.40 -14.39
CA SER A 311 4.29 6.94 -14.30
C SER A 311 4.11 6.40 -12.87
N ASP A 312 3.17 6.97 -12.11
CA ASP A 312 3.17 6.82 -10.65
C ASP A 312 3.01 5.37 -10.15
N PHE A 313 2.48 4.43 -10.93
CA PHE A 313 2.35 3.04 -10.47
C PHE A 313 2.49 2.02 -11.62
N ALA A 314 3.33 1.01 -11.41
CA ALA A 314 3.45 -0.11 -12.32
C ALA A 314 2.19 -0.99 -12.23
N SER A 315 1.35 -0.95 -13.27
CA SER A 315 0.11 -1.75 -13.34
C SER A 315 0.34 -3.24 -13.68
N ASN A 316 1.42 -3.83 -13.14
CA ASN A 316 1.75 -5.25 -13.31
C ASN A 316 2.56 -5.77 -12.11
N GLU A 317 1.83 -6.14 -11.05
CA GLU A 317 2.41 -6.62 -9.79
C GLU A 317 3.19 -7.93 -9.96
N LEU A 318 2.78 -8.82 -10.86
CA LEU A 318 3.55 -10.04 -11.16
C LEU A 318 4.94 -9.71 -11.70
N LEU A 319 5.01 -8.74 -12.61
CA LEU A 319 6.28 -8.32 -13.18
C LEU A 319 7.14 -7.59 -12.14
N GLN A 320 6.49 -6.80 -11.27
CA GLN A 320 7.14 -6.20 -10.12
C GLN A 320 7.67 -7.25 -9.14
N THR A 321 6.89 -8.29 -8.79
CA THR A 321 7.36 -9.41 -7.97
C THR A 321 8.53 -10.10 -8.66
N ALA A 322 8.45 -10.35 -9.96
CA ALA A 322 9.56 -10.94 -10.70
C ALA A 322 10.84 -10.09 -10.63
N ILE A 323 10.73 -8.77 -10.76
CA ILE A 323 11.87 -7.85 -10.66
C ILE A 323 12.45 -7.84 -9.25
N GLU A 324 11.60 -7.78 -8.24
CA GLU A 324 12.04 -7.65 -6.85
C GLU A 324 12.53 -8.96 -6.25
N THR A 325 11.89 -10.08 -6.60
CA THR A 325 12.10 -11.37 -5.95
C THR A 325 12.67 -12.44 -6.86
N GLY A 326 12.85 -12.09 -8.13
CA GLY A 326 13.32 -13.00 -9.17
C GLY A 326 12.26 -14.02 -9.56
N ILE A 327 12.68 -14.96 -10.39
CA ILE A 327 11.82 -16.06 -10.86
C ILE A 327 11.35 -16.94 -9.69
N LEU A 328 12.14 -17.06 -8.61
CA LEU A 328 11.79 -17.87 -7.46
C LEU A 328 10.59 -17.30 -6.70
N GLY A 329 10.58 -16.00 -6.44
CA GLY A 329 9.44 -15.37 -5.77
C GLY A 329 8.22 -15.28 -6.69
N LEU A 330 8.40 -15.06 -8.01
CA LEU A 330 7.28 -15.14 -8.96
C LEU A 330 6.64 -16.54 -8.98
N LEU A 331 7.46 -17.60 -9.01
CA LEU A 331 6.96 -18.98 -9.01
C LEU A 331 6.25 -19.32 -7.70
N SER A 332 6.83 -18.96 -6.54
CA SER A 332 6.21 -19.23 -5.25
C SER A 332 4.90 -18.46 -5.07
N GLU A 333 4.83 -17.22 -5.53
CA GLU A 333 3.61 -16.40 -5.57
C GLU A 333 2.56 -17.04 -6.47
N THR A 334 2.95 -17.46 -7.68
CA THR A 334 2.06 -18.11 -8.64
C THR A 334 1.50 -19.42 -8.07
N ILE A 335 2.34 -20.23 -7.42
CA ILE A 335 1.91 -21.47 -6.75
C ILE A 335 0.90 -21.15 -5.63
N LEU A 336 1.13 -20.11 -4.84
CA LEU A 336 0.20 -19.64 -3.81
C LEU A 336 -1.15 -19.24 -4.43
N PHE A 337 -1.14 -18.46 -5.50
CA PHE A 337 -2.36 -18.06 -6.21
C PHE A 337 -3.12 -19.25 -6.79
N ILE A 338 -2.43 -20.18 -7.47
CA ILE A 338 -3.03 -21.39 -8.03
C ILE A 338 -3.65 -22.24 -6.92
N TYR A 339 -2.96 -22.38 -5.79
CA TYR A 339 -3.48 -23.12 -4.64
C TYR A 339 -4.78 -22.51 -4.10
N ILE A 340 -4.79 -21.19 -3.89
CA ILE A 340 -5.96 -20.47 -3.41
C ILE A 340 -7.11 -20.61 -4.41
N ALA A 341 -6.85 -20.44 -5.71
CA ALA A 341 -7.83 -20.60 -6.78
C ALA A 341 -8.44 -22.00 -6.77
N ILE A 342 -7.63 -23.06 -6.79
CA ILE A 342 -8.10 -24.46 -6.75
C ILE A 342 -8.96 -24.71 -5.51
N THR A 343 -8.55 -24.20 -4.36
CA THR A 343 -9.28 -24.36 -3.09
C THR A 343 -10.65 -23.67 -3.15
N LEU A 344 -10.70 -22.45 -3.70
CA LEU A 344 -11.95 -21.74 -3.93
C LEU A 344 -12.85 -22.44 -4.94
N PHE A 345 -12.33 -22.93 -6.07
CA PHE A 345 -13.12 -23.68 -7.06
C PHE A 345 -13.74 -24.95 -6.48
N LYS A 346 -12.98 -25.72 -5.68
CA LYS A 346 -13.52 -26.86 -4.94
C LYS A 346 -14.64 -26.42 -4.01
N LYS A 347 -14.47 -25.28 -3.32
CA LYS A 347 -15.45 -24.76 -2.39
C LYS A 347 -16.74 -24.32 -3.08
N ILE A 348 -16.67 -23.62 -4.21
CA ILE A 348 -17.84 -23.28 -5.05
C ILE A 348 -18.66 -24.51 -5.34
N ARG A 349 -18.02 -25.57 -5.86
CA ARG A 349 -18.70 -26.83 -6.19
C ARG A 349 -19.39 -27.44 -4.97
N THR A 350 -18.71 -27.51 -3.82
CA THR A 350 -19.31 -28.07 -2.60
C THR A 350 -20.47 -27.23 -2.07
N SER A 351 -20.37 -25.90 -2.14
CA SER A 351 -21.41 -24.99 -1.69
C SER A 351 -22.65 -25.04 -2.58
N TRP A 352 -22.45 -25.18 -3.90
CA TRP A 352 -23.52 -25.42 -4.85
C TRP A 352 -24.27 -26.72 -4.52
N LEU A 353 -23.55 -27.84 -4.37
CA LEU A 353 -24.15 -29.14 -4.05
C LEU A 353 -24.88 -29.16 -2.70
N GLN A 354 -24.44 -28.36 -1.73
CA GLN A 354 -25.07 -28.23 -0.42
C GLN A 354 -26.24 -27.23 -0.40
N ASN A 355 -26.57 -26.60 -1.52
CA ASN A 355 -27.50 -25.46 -1.59
C ASN A 355 -27.15 -24.33 -0.61
N ASP A 356 -25.86 -24.20 -0.25
CA ASP A 356 -25.36 -23.10 0.58
C ASP A 356 -25.02 -21.92 -0.34
N VAL A 357 -26.09 -21.28 -0.80
CA VAL A 357 -26.05 -20.20 -1.80
C VAL A 357 -25.14 -19.05 -1.33
N PHE A 358 -25.05 -18.82 -0.01
CA PHE A 358 -24.22 -17.77 0.54
C PHE A 358 -22.72 -18.09 0.39
N LYS A 359 -22.32 -19.29 0.84
CA LYS A 359 -20.92 -19.72 0.67
C LYS A 359 -20.55 -19.79 -0.80
N PHE A 360 -21.46 -20.22 -1.67
CA PHE A 360 -21.25 -20.24 -3.12
C PHE A 360 -20.88 -18.85 -3.64
N PHE A 361 -21.72 -17.85 -3.37
CA PHE A 361 -21.52 -16.50 -3.86
C PHE A 361 -20.31 -15.81 -3.24
N SER A 362 -20.07 -15.96 -1.94
CA SER A 362 -18.84 -15.41 -1.31
C SER A 362 -17.57 -16.00 -1.91
N THR A 363 -17.58 -17.32 -2.17
CA THR A 363 -16.45 -17.99 -2.80
C THR A 363 -16.27 -17.51 -4.25
N LEU A 364 -17.36 -17.32 -5.00
CA LEU A 364 -17.31 -16.76 -6.36
C LEU A 364 -16.73 -15.35 -6.37
N THR A 365 -17.13 -14.49 -5.43
CA THR A 365 -16.55 -13.15 -5.30
C THR A 365 -15.07 -13.20 -5.00
N LEU A 366 -14.60 -14.13 -4.16
CA LEU A 366 -13.17 -14.32 -3.91
C LEU A 366 -12.42 -14.79 -5.16
N ILE A 367 -13.01 -15.63 -6.01
CA ILE A 367 -12.39 -16.04 -7.27
C ILE A 367 -12.28 -14.85 -8.22
N ILE A 368 -13.36 -14.08 -8.38
CA ILE A 368 -13.34 -12.89 -9.22
C ILE A 368 -12.30 -11.90 -8.70
N PHE A 369 -12.30 -11.65 -7.40
CA PHE A 369 -11.28 -10.85 -6.73
C PHE A 369 -9.89 -11.40 -7.06
N LEU A 370 -9.65 -12.71 -6.92
CA LEU A 370 -8.35 -13.32 -7.17
C LEU A 370 -7.92 -13.20 -8.63
N ILE A 371 -8.83 -13.31 -9.60
CA ILE A 371 -8.55 -13.14 -11.03
C ILE A 371 -8.18 -11.69 -11.34
N LEU A 372 -8.92 -10.73 -10.79
CA LEU A 372 -8.60 -9.30 -10.94
C LEU A 372 -7.26 -8.96 -10.28
N SER A 373 -7.10 -9.48 -9.07
CA SER A 373 -5.92 -9.35 -8.23
C SER A 373 -4.70 -10.00 -8.83
N PHE A 374 -4.85 -11.05 -9.64
CA PHE A 374 -3.72 -11.71 -10.26
C PHE A 374 -2.90 -10.74 -11.15
N TYR A 375 -3.56 -9.78 -11.79
CA TYR A 375 -2.88 -8.77 -12.60
C TYR A 375 -2.52 -7.51 -11.82
N ASN A 376 -3.34 -7.12 -10.84
CA ASN A 376 -3.28 -5.79 -10.22
C ASN A 376 -3.16 -5.77 -8.70
N ALA A 377 -3.33 -6.90 -7.99
CA ALA A 377 -3.19 -6.90 -6.54
C ALA A 377 -1.76 -7.08 -6.12
N SER A 378 -1.31 -6.09 -5.37
CA SER A 378 -0.09 -6.20 -4.61
C SER A 378 -0.36 -6.98 -3.33
N PHE A 379 0.49 -7.96 -3.00
CA PHE A 379 0.63 -8.43 -1.62
C PHE A 379 1.05 -7.30 -0.65
N ARG A 380 1.37 -6.11 -1.18
CA ARG A 380 1.69 -4.93 -0.39
C ARG A 380 0.45 -4.20 0.10
N VAL A 381 -0.74 -4.37 -0.50
CA VAL A 381 -1.91 -3.62 -0.04
C VAL A 381 -2.65 -4.37 1.07
N PHE A 382 -2.07 -4.21 2.26
CA PHE A 382 -2.38 -4.94 3.48
C PHE A 382 -3.88 -5.02 3.83
N PRO A 383 -4.67 -3.93 3.78
CA PRO A 383 -6.06 -4.00 4.23
C PRO A 383 -6.90 -4.94 3.38
N VAL A 384 -6.63 -4.98 2.06
CA VAL A 384 -7.35 -5.83 1.12
C VAL A 384 -7.02 -7.30 1.29
N LEU A 385 -5.74 -7.63 1.45
CA LEU A 385 -5.32 -9.01 1.73
C LEU A 385 -5.86 -9.50 3.06
N LEU A 386 -5.87 -8.64 4.07
CA LEU A 386 -6.37 -8.97 5.39
C LEU A 386 -7.86 -9.36 5.33
N VAL A 387 -8.69 -8.57 4.66
CA VAL A 387 -10.10 -8.92 4.44
C VAL A 387 -10.23 -10.17 3.58
N PHE A 388 -9.45 -10.29 2.50
CA PHE A 388 -9.46 -11.46 1.63
C PHE A 388 -9.21 -12.74 2.43
N PHE A 389 -8.16 -12.75 3.24
CA PHE A 389 -7.79 -13.94 4.00
C PHE A 389 -8.73 -14.23 5.18
N ILE A 390 -9.37 -13.22 5.78
CA ILE A 390 -10.47 -13.44 6.74
C ILE A 390 -11.58 -14.26 6.10
N ILE A 391 -12.02 -13.86 4.90
CA ILE A 391 -13.12 -14.53 4.20
C ILE A 391 -12.68 -15.91 3.70
N PHE A 392 -11.47 -15.99 3.13
CA PHE A 392 -10.88 -17.25 2.66
C PHE A 392 -10.83 -18.28 3.79
N THR A 393 -10.25 -17.93 4.94
CA THR A 393 -10.15 -18.84 6.09
C THR A 393 -11.52 -19.28 6.61
N HIS A 394 -12.49 -18.36 6.65
CA HIS A 394 -13.86 -18.69 7.03
C HIS A 394 -14.50 -19.74 6.10
N LEU A 395 -14.21 -19.65 4.80
CA LEU A 395 -14.73 -20.57 3.80
C LEU A 395 -13.99 -21.92 3.79
N THR A 396 -12.70 -21.96 4.13
CA THR A 396 -11.82 -23.14 4.01
C THR A 396 -11.64 -23.97 5.29
N ASN A 397 -12.50 -23.81 6.32
CA ASN A 397 -12.50 -24.53 7.61
C ASN A 397 -12.41 -26.09 7.59
N ARG A 398 -12.22 -26.76 6.44
CA ARG A 398 -12.09 -28.22 6.30
C ARG A 398 -10.72 -28.69 5.78
N GLU A 399 -9.70 -27.83 5.77
CA GLU A 399 -8.36 -28.27 5.39
C GLU A 399 -7.76 -29.27 6.39
N ASN A 400 -6.81 -30.08 5.92
CA ASN A 400 -5.98 -30.89 6.80
C ASN A 400 -5.23 -29.97 7.76
N VAL A 401 -5.40 -30.22 9.05
CA VAL A 401 -4.83 -29.37 10.09
C VAL A 401 -3.57 -29.98 10.70
N LEU A 402 -2.58 -29.14 10.93
CA LEU A 402 -1.43 -29.45 11.75
C LEU A 402 -1.69 -28.91 13.16
N LYS A 403 -1.67 -29.79 14.17
CA LYS A 403 -1.73 -29.37 15.57
C LYS A 403 -0.31 -29.07 16.04
N LEU A 404 -0.04 -27.80 16.34
CA LEU A 404 1.19 -27.37 16.96
C LEU A 404 0.96 -27.06 18.43
N TYR A 405 1.81 -27.61 19.27
CA TYR A 405 1.83 -27.26 20.69
C TYR A 405 2.72 -26.04 20.88
N PHE A 406 2.31 -25.11 21.73
CA PHE A 406 3.06 -23.89 22.02
C PHE A 406 4.53 -24.18 22.37
N ARG A 407 4.79 -25.26 23.10
CA ARG A 407 6.14 -25.75 23.44
C ARG A 407 7.07 -25.91 22.23
N ASN A 408 6.53 -26.30 21.07
CA ASN A 408 7.30 -26.57 19.85
C ASN A 408 7.55 -25.30 19.03
N ILE A 409 6.72 -24.27 19.20
CA ILE A 409 6.78 -23.03 18.40
C ILE A 409 7.26 -21.82 19.21
N ARG A 410 7.49 -21.96 20.52
CA ARG A 410 7.93 -20.86 21.40
C ARG A 410 9.22 -20.21 20.94
N VAL A 411 10.19 -20.98 20.42
CA VAL A 411 11.48 -20.46 19.97
C VAL A 411 11.32 -19.64 18.68
N PRO A 412 10.69 -20.16 17.59
CA PRO A 412 10.37 -19.35 16.42
C PRO A 412 9.57 -18.08 16.74
N ILE A 413 8.54 -18.19 17.58
CA ILE A 413 7.73 -17.03 18.00
C ILE A 413 8.58 -16.01 18.74
N PHE A 414 9.46 -16.44 19.65
CA PHE A 414 10.34 -15.53 20.38
C PHE A 414 11.33 -14.82 19.46
N ILE A 415 11.91 -15.52 18.48
CA ILE A 415 12.79 -14.93 17.46
C ILE A 415 12.01 -13.86 16.66
N LEU A 416 10.78 -14.16 16.23
CA LEU A 416 9.96 -13.20 15.49
C LEU A 416 9.56 -11.98 16.34
N LEU A 417 9.23 -12.19 17.61
CA LEU A 417 8.97 -11.11 18.54
C LEU A 417 10.20 -10.23 18.73
N PHE A 418 11.37 -10.85 18.93
CA PHE A 418 12.62 -10.13 19.11
C PHE A 418 13.00 -9.31 17.87
N LEU A 419 12.92 -9.89 16.67
CA LEU A 419 13.15 -9.16 15.42
C LEU A 419 12.16 -8.01 15.23
N SER A 420 10.88 -8.24 15.50
CA SER A 420 9.87 -7.18 15.40
C SER A 420 10.11 -6.06 16.42
N PHE A 421 10.56 -6.42 17.62
CA PHE A 421 10.94 -5.46 18.65
C PHE A 421 12.14 -4.61 18.22
N LEU A 422 13.18 -5.22 17.64
CA LEU A 422 14.35 -4.50 17.14
C LEU A 422 13.95 -3.48 16.06
N VAL A 423 13.19 -3.89 15.05
CA VAL A 423 12.74 -2.97 13.98
C VAL A 423 11.89 -1.83 14.55
N PHE A 424 11.01 -2.14 15.52
CA PHE A 424 10.22 -1.14 16.22
C PHE A 424 11.08 -0.14 17.01
N THR A 425 12.10 -0.61 17.74
CA THR A 425 13.00 0.26 18.49
C THR A 425 13.79 1.16 17.56
N ASP A 426 14.27 0.65 16.43
CA ASP A 426 15.06 1.41 15.46
C ASP A 426 14.25 2.54 14.85
N ALA A 427 13.03 2.21 14.40
CA ALA A 427 12.11 3.19 13.85
C ALA A 427 11.72 4.27 14.87
N SER A 428 11.52 3.89 16.14
CA SER A 428 11.23 4.82 17.24
C SER A 428 12.41 5.75 17.54
N ILE A 429 13.63 5.20 17.61
CA ILE A 429 14.86 5.97 17.84
C ILE A 429 15.13 6.93 16.69
N LEU A 430 14.91 6.51 15.43
CA LEU A 430 15.00 7.39 14.26
C LEU A 430 13.99 8.53 14.30
N GLN A 431 12.74 8.27 14.69
CA GLN A 431 11.74 9.31 14.81
C GLN A 431 12.10 10.33 15.90
N LEU A 432 12.63 9.85 17.03
CA LEU A 432 13.14 10.71 18.10
C LEU A 432 14.36 11.52 17.65
N THR A 433 15.28 10.89 16.91
CA THR A 433 16.44 11.55 16.30
C THR A 433 16.00 12.67 15.37
N LYS A 434 15.08 12.39 14.44
CA LYS A 434 14.49 13.40 13.55
C LYS A 434 13.96 14.59 14.36
N ARG A 435 13.20 14.34 15.43
CA ARG A 435 12.69 15.41 16.30
C ARG A 435 13.80 16.23 16.96
N TYR A 436 14.90 15.61 17.40
CA TYR A 436 16.04 16.35 17.96
C TYR A 436 16.77 17.17 16.90
N VAL A 437 17.01 16.62 15.71
CA VAL A 437 17.66 17.31 14.59
C VAL A 437 16.83 18.53 14.17
N MET A 438 15.51 18.37 14.01
CA MET A 438 14.60 19.49 13.66
C MET A 438 14.54 20.58 14.74
N LYS A 439 14.90 20.27 15.99
CA LYS A 439 15.01 21.24 17.09
C LYS A 439 16.42 21.82 17.25
N GLY A 440 17.35 21.52 16.35
CA GLY A 440 18.77 21.91 16.44
C GLY A 440 19.55 21.21 17.57
N GLN A 441 18.97 20.19 18.22
CA GLN A 441 19.61 19.46 19.31
C GLN A 441 20.53 18.35 18.77
N TYR A 442 21.50 18.72 17.93
CA TYR A 442 22.32 17.80 17.14
C TYR A 442 23.09 16.78 17.99
N ARG A 443 23.64 17.18 19.14
CA ARG A 443 24.36 16.29 20.06
C ARG A 443 23.49 15.13 20.55
N LYS A 444 22.22 15.37 20.86
CA LYS A 444 21.29 14.30 21.29
C LYS A 444 20.94 13.37 20.12
N GLY A 445 20.75 13.93 18.94
CA GLY A 445 20.54 13.14 17.72
C GLY A 445 21.73 12.24 17.40
N GLU A 446 22.95 12.76 17.53
CA GLU A 446 24.19 12.01 17.28
C GLU A 446 24.36 10.82 18.22
N VAL A 447 24.07 10.99 19.53
CA VAL A 447 24.10 9.88 20.51
C VAL A 447 23.15 8.75 20.09
N LEU A 448 21.92 9.09 19.68
CA LEU A 448 20.94 8.11 19.23
C LEU A 448 21.36 7.42 17.93
N LEU A 449 21.97 8.15 16.98
CA LEU A 449 22.43 7.57 15.72
C LEU A 449 23.65 6.68 15.90
N ASN A 450 24.56 7.01 16.82
CA ASN A 450 25.72 6.15 17.11
C ASN A 450 25.26 4.80 17.67
N PHE A 451 24.25 4.79 18.54
CA PHE A 451 23.61 3.55 18.99
C PHE A 451 23.03 2.73 17.83
N LEU A 452 22.36 3.37 16.86
CA LEU A 452 21.83 2.66 15.69
C LEU A 452 22.93 2.15 14.73
N LYS A 453 24.07 2.84 14.64
CA LYS A 453 25.21 2.44 13.79
C LYS A 453 25.97 1.22 14.32
N GLU A 454 25.88 0.94 15.62
CA GLU A 454 26.51 -0.24 16.24
C GLU A 454 25.74 -1.54 15.99
N GLN A 455 24.58 -1.47 15.35
CA GLN A 455 23.77 -2.63 15.03
C GLN A 455 24.38 -3.49 13.91
N PRO A 456 24.06 -4.80 13.85
CA PRO A 456 24.43 -5.64 12.72
C PRO A 456 24.00 -5.01 11.39
N PRO A 457 24.82 -5.05 10.32
CA PRO A 457 24.53 -4.37 9.06
C PRO A 457 23.15 -4.65 8.46
N LEU A 458 22.65 -5.87 8.65
CA LEU A 458 21.33 -6.31 8.18
C LEU A 458 20.18 -5.51 8.84
N LEU A 459 20.37 -5.02 10.06
CA LEU A 459 19.36 -4.30 10.84
C LEU A 459 19.51 -2.77 10.73
N ILE A 460 20.64 -2.29 10.21
CA ILE A 460 20.87 -0.85 10.10
C ILE A 460 19.86 -0.25 9.12
N ASN A 461 18.94 0.56 9.65
CA ASN A 461 18.05 1.35 8.83
C ASN A 461 18.87 2.38 8.03
N PRO A 462 18.82 2.38 6.68
CA PRO A 462 19.60 3.29 5.84
C PRO A 462 19.38 4.78 6.18
N LYS A 463 18.19 5.15 6.67
CA LYS A 463 17.86 6.52 7.10
C LYS A 463 18.76 7.05 8.22
N THR A 464 19.39 6.16 8.99
CA THR A 464 20.41 6.50 9.99
C THR A 464 21.52 7.34 9.38
N PHE A 465 21.96 6.99 8.18
CA PHE A 465 23.03 7.71 7.48
C PHE A 465 22.57 9.06 6.92
N VAL A 466 21.31 9.20 6.49
CA VAL A 466 20.74 10.52 6.12
C VAL A 466 20.81 11.47 7.29
N TRP A 467 20.27 11.07 8.44
CA TRP A 467 20.24 11.95 9.61
C TRP A 467 21.64 12.24 10.15
N ALA A 468 22.56 11.29 10.07
CA ALA A 468 23.97 11.52 10.41
C ALA A 468 24.61 12.53 9.44
N SER A 469 24.29 12.44 8.15
CA SER A 469 24.72 13.43 7.15
C SER A 469 24.15 14.82 7.44
N SER A 470 22.85 14.94 7.72
CA SER A 470 22.22 16.22 8.09
C SER A 470 22.86 16.85 9.33
N ILE A 471 23.17 16.06 10.37
CA ILE A 471 23.85 16.54 11.57
C ILE A 471 25.27 17.03 11.23
N ASN A 472 26.01 16.27 10.44
CA ASN A 472 27.36 16.65 10.05
C ASN A 472 27.36 17.92 9.19
N LEU A 473 26.39 18.07 8.29
CA LEU A 473 26.18 19.29 7.52
C LEU A 473 25.91 20.50 8.41
N ALA A 474 25.00 20.36 9.38
CA ALA A 474 24.70 21.44 10.32
C ALA A 474 25.92 21.83 11.18
N ASN A 475 26.86 20.91 11.37
CA ASN A 475 28.12 21.14 12.09
C ASN A 475 29.28 21.58 11.17
N GLY A 476 29.04 21.84 9.88
CA GLY A 476 30.07 22.22 8.89
C GLY A 476 31.03 21.08 8.50
N LYS A 477 30.72 19.84 8.87
CA LYS A 477 31.57 18.66 8.64
C LYS A 477 31.23 17.99 7.30
N HIS A 478 31.48 18.69 6.19
CA HIS A 478 31.07 18.26 4.85
C HIS A 478 31.63 16.90 4.42
N ILE A 479 32.89 16.58 4.74
CA ILE A 479 33.51 15.30 4.38
C ILE A 479 32.76 14.14 5.03
N GLN A 480 32.49 14.23 6.33
CA GLN A 480 31.79 13.18 7.08
C GLN A 480 30.33 13.05 6.63
N ALA A 481 29.68 14.16 6.25
CA ALA A 481 28.36 14.12 5.65
C ALA A 481 28.37 13.30 4.33
N PHE A 482 29.38 13.53 3.49
CA PHE A 482 29.56 12.81 2.24
C PHE A 482 29.83 11.32 2.47
N ASP A 483 30.65 10.97 3.46
CA ASP A 483 30.94 9.58 3.82
C ASP A 483 29.68 8.84 4.31
N ASN A 484 28.81 9.53 5.07
CA ASN A 484 27.53 8.96 5.48
C ASN A 484 26.60 8.73 4.27
N LEU A 485 26.47 9.71 3.36
CA LEU A 485 25.68 9.54 2.13
C LEU A 485 26.24 8.41 1.25
N SER A 486 27.56 8.30 1.15
CA SER A 486 28.24 7.22 0.42
C SER A 486 27.96 5.86 1.04
N SER A 487 27.94 5.78 2.38
CA SER A 487 27.59 4.55 3.10
C SER A 487 26.13 4.17 2.85
N MET A 488 25.22 5.15 2.81
CA MET A 488 23.83 4.91 2.47
C MET A 488 23.64 4.47 1.02
N LEU A 489 24.37 5.07 0.08
CA LEU A 489 24.30 4.71 -1.34
C LEU A 489 24.75 3.26 -1.58
N LYS A 490 25.61 2.69 -0.73
CA LYS A 490 25.94 1.26 -0.77
C LYS A 490 24.74 0.38 -0.38
N LEU A 491 23.88 0.85 0.52
CA LEU A 491 22.65 0.16 0.96
C LEU A 491 21.45 0.47 0.05
N GLU A 492 21.49 1.58 -0.68
CA GLU A 492 20.43 2.02 -1.58
C GLU A 492 21.01 2.63 -2.88
N PRO A 493 21.72 1.85 -3.72
CA PRO A 493 22.35 2.34 -4.95
C PRO A 493 21.33 2.80 -5.99
N TYR A 494 20.08 2.35 -5.85
CA TYR A 494 18.97 2.81 -6.67
C TYR A 494 18.39 4.17 -6.23
N ASN A 495 18.79 4.71 -5.07
CA ASN A 495 18.24 5.95 -4.54
C ASN A 495 18.87 7.19 -5.18
N LEU A 496 18.15 7.76 -6.15
CA LEU A 496 18.53 8.99 -6.86
C LEU A 496 18.59 10.22 -5.95
N GLU A 497 17.86 10.23 -4.83
CA GLU A 497 17.92 11.37 -3.91
C GLU A 497 19.30 11.50 -3.28
N LEU A 498 19.92 10.38 -2.92
CA LEU A 498 21.26 10.37 -2.32
C LEU A 498 22.31 10.87 -3.29
N LYS A 499 22.20 10.46 -4.55
CA LYS A 499 23.08 10.95 -5.63
C LYS A 499 22.98 12.47 -5.75
N TYR A 500 21.76 13.01 -5.81
CA TYR A 500 21.54 14.46 -5.83
C TYR A 500 22.12 15.17 -4.60
N GLN A 501 21.90 14.63 -3.40
CA GLN A 501 22.42 15.19 -2.15
C GLN A 501 23.96 15.20 -2.13
N MET A 502 24.60 14.15 -2.65
CA MET A 502 26.06 14.08 -2.77
C MET A 502 26.60 15.13 -3.73
N ALA A 503 25.96 15.35 -4.88
CA ALA A 503 26.33 16.43 -5.80
C ALA A 503 26.15 17.81 -5.18
N SER A 504 25.00 18.04 -4.53
CA SER A 504 24.72 19.31 -3.84
C SER A 504 25.74 19.59 -2.74
N LEU A 505 26.17 18.56 -2.02
CA LEU A 505 27.21 18.65 -1.01
C LEU A 505 28.59 18.97 -1.61
N ASN A 506 28.95 18.35 -2.73
CA ASN A 506 30.18 18.67 -3.43
C ASN A 506 30.19 20.14 -3.89
N PHE A 507 29.08 20.61 -4.45
CA PHE A 507 28.94 22.02 -4.84
C PHE A 507 29.09 22.96 -3.65
N ALA A 508 28.35 22.71 -2.56
CA ALA A 508 28.46 23.50 -1.33
C ALA A 508 29.86 23.46 -0.67
N SER A 509 30.66 22.45 -0.99
CA SER A 509 32.05 22.30 -0.50
C SER A 509 33.09 22.89 -1.46
N GLY A 510 32.67 23.64 -2.50
CA GLY A 510 33.56 24.22 -3.52
C GLY A 510 34.12 23.21 -4.52
N LYS A 511 33.67 21.95 -4.49
CA LYS A 511 34.07 20.91 -5.46
C LYS A 511 33.16 20.96 -6.69
N THR A 512 33.03 22.13 -7.29
CA THR A 512 32.05 22.45 -8.34
C THR A 512 32.15 21.50 -9.53
N LYS A 513 33.36 21.25 -10.04
CA LYS A 513 33.59 20.31 -11.15
C LYS A 513 33.09 18.89 -10.86
N GLN A 514 33.32 18.38 -9.65
CA GLN A 514 32.86 17.03 -9.27
C GLN A 514 31.33 16.98 -9.14
N ALA A 515 30.70 18.04 -8.64
CA ALA A 515 29.25 18.13 -8.57
C ALA A 515 28.62 18.14 -9.97
N GLU A 516 29.19 18.92 -10.87
CA GLU A 516 28.79 19.05 -12.26
C GLU A 516 28.88 17.72 -13.01
N GLU A 517 30.07 17.11 -13.05
CA GLU A 517 30.30 15.81 -13.70
C GLU A 517 29.33 14.75 -13.18
N PHE A 518 29.07 14.76 -11.87
CA PHE A 518 28.18 13.81 -11.23
C PHE A 518 26.71 14.02 -11.65
N LEU A 519 26.23 15.27 -11.66
CA LEU A 519 24.87 15.60 -12.10
C LEU A 519 24.66 15.31 -13.59
N GLU A 520 25.61 15.70 -14.44
CA GLU A 520 25.57 15.44 -15.89
C GLU A 520 25.53 13.94 -16.17
N THR A 521 26.38 13.15 -15.49
CA THR A 521 26.37 11.69 -15.63
C THR A 521 25.00 11.10 -15.28
N GLN A 522 24.33 11.60 -14.23
CA GLN A 522 22.99 11.12 -13.90
C GLN A 522 21.95 11.51 -14.97
N LEU A 523 22.02 12.72 -15.51
CA LEU A 523 21.10 13.17 -16.58
C LEU A 523 21.33 12.44 -17.91
N VAL A 524 22.56 12.04 -18.22
CA VAL A 524 22.87 11.20 -19.39
C VAL A 524 22.25 9.81 -19.22
N LEU A 525 22.35 9.23 -18.02
CA LEU A 525 21.73 7.93 -17.73
C LEU A 525 20.20 8.01 -17.72
N ASN A 526 19.65 9.12 -17.24
CA ASN A 526 18.22 9.35 -17.17
C ASN A 526 17.90 10.85 -17.36
N PRO A 527 17.45 11.26 -18.57
CA PRO A 527 17.04 12.64 -18.82
C PRO A 527 15.79 13.05 -18.03
N TYR A 528 15.00 12.12 -17.52
CA TYR A 528 13.73 12.40 -16.86
C TYR A 528 13.83 12.53 -15.33
N LEU A 529 15.03 12.87 -14.86
CA LEU A 529 15.31 13.12 -13.45
C LEU A 529 14.67 14.42 -12.95
N PRO A 530 14.42 14.53 -11.62
CA PRO A 530 13.77 15.68 -11.00
C PRO A 530 14.31 17.04 -11.47
N PRO A 531 13.46 18.08 -11.63
CA PRO A 531 13.90 19.40 -12.12
C PRO A 531 15.08 20.02 -11.37
N LYS A 532 15.22 19.77 -10.06
CA LYS A 532 16.37 20.20 -9.27
C LYS A 532 17.75 19.79 -9.82
N TYR A 533 17.85 18.69 -10.57
CA TYR A 533 19.12 18.30 -11.21
C TYR A 533 19.57 19.36 -12.23
N TYR A 534 18.64 19.79 -13.08
CA TYR A 534 18.86 20.84 -14.06
C TYR A 534 19.12 22.19 -13.41
N LEU A 535 18.33 22.51 -12.39
CA LEU A 535 18.48 23.75 -11.63
C LEU A 535 19.86 23.87 -10.97
N ASN A 536 20.39 22.78 -10.39
CA ASN A 536 21.72 22.80 -9.81
C ASN A 536 22.83 22.94 -10.85
N LEU A 537 22.70 22.32 -12.03
CA LEU A 537 23.64 22.53 -13.14
C LEU A 537 23.60 23.98 -13.65
N ALA A 538 22.42 24.59 -13.72
CA ALA A 538 22.30 26.00 -14.05
C ALA A 538 22.96 26.89 -12.99
N LYS A 539 22.76 26.61 -11.70
CA LYS A 539 23.42 27.33 -10.59
C LYS A 539 24.94 27.18 -10.65
N ILE A 540 25.45 25.98 -10.96
CA ILE A 540 26.89 25.74 -11.17
C ILE A 540 27.43 26.54 -12.36
N ALA A 541 26.70 26.59 -13.47
CA ALA A 541 27.12 27.39 -14.63
C ALA A 541 27.15 28.89 -14.32
N LEU A 542 26.17 29.40 -13.56
CA LEU A 542 26.14 30.79 -13.09
C LEU A 542 27.28 31.11 -12.11
N ASP A 543 27.67 30.17 -11.25
CA ASP A 543 28.85 30.30 -10.36
C ASP A 543 30.16 30.46 -11.15
N HIS A 544 30.21 29.91 -12.38
CA HIS A 544 31.30 30.08 -13.33
C HIS A 544 31.10 31.25 -14.32
N ASP A 545 30.09 32.10 -14.13
CA ASP A 545 29.71 33.20 -15.04
C ASP A 545 29.36 32.75 -16.48
N ASP A 546 29.02 31.47 -16.67
CA ASP A 546 28.59 30.90 -17.95
C ASP A 546 27.06 30.95 -18.10
N LYS A 547 26.57 32.16 -18.33
CA LYS A 547 25.12 32.43 -18.52
C LYS A 547 24.51 31.60 -19.66
N SER A 548 25.24 31.40 -20.75
CA SER A 548 24.75 30.66 -21.92
C SER A 548 24.45 29.21 -21.56
N ARG A 549 25.37 28.56 -20.83
CA ARG A 549 25.18 27.18 -20.40
C ARG A 549 24.11 27.03 -19.33
N ALA A 550 23.96 28.02 -18.45
CA ALA A 550 22.86 28.04 -17.50
C ALA A 550 21.50 28.00 -18.22
N ILE A 551 21.31 28.86 -19.23
CA ILE A 551 20.10 28.88 -20.06
C ILE A 551 19.85 27.51 -20.71
N ILE A 552 20.87 26.88 -21.30
CA ILE A 552 20.73 25.55 -21.92
C ILE A 552 20.20 24.50 -20.93
N TRP A 553 20.66 24.50 -19.68
CA TRP A 553 20.17 23.55 -18.68
C TRP A 553 18.74 23.84 -18.25
N LEU A 554 18.38 25.11 -18.07
CA LEU A 554 17.01 25.52 -17.76
C LEU A 554 16.05 25.16 -18.90
N ASP A 555 16.45 25.41 -20.15
CA ASP A 555 15.69 25.06 -21.36
C ASP A 555 15.43 23.55 -21.47
N LYS A 556 16.45 22.73 -21.18
CA LYS A 556 16.27 21.27 -21.12
C LYS A 556 15.24 20.86 -20.07
N ALA A 557 15.24 21.50 -18.91
CA ALA A 557 14.29 21.20 -17.85
C ALA A 557 12.86 21.49 -18.29
N ILE A 558 12.59 22.66 -18.89
CA ILE A 558 11.24 23.03 -19.34
C ILE A 558 10.78 22.20 -20.55
N LEU A 559 11.72 21.73 -21.39
CA LEU A 559 11.40 20.81 -22.49
C LEU A 559 10.88 19.47 -21.97
N ILE A 560 11.45 18.98 -20.87
CA ILE A 560 11.07 17.72 -20.24
C ILE A 560 9.83 17.88 -19.34
N TYR A 561 9.71 19.04 -18.68
CA TYR A 561 8.61 19.38 -17.78
C TYR A 561 7.83 20.61 -18.30
N PRO A 562 7.15 20.48 -19.46
CA PRO A 562 6.47 21.62 -20.07
C PRO A 562 5.26 22.04 -19.23
N VAL A 563 5.20 23.33 -18.89
CA VAL A 563 4.07 23.98 -18.19
C VAL A 563 3.18 24.76 -19.17
N THR A 564 3.64 24.95 -20.40
CA THR A 564 3.07 25.88 -21.39
C THR A 564 1.69 25.47 -21.90
N THR A 565 1.36 24.18 -21.95
CA THR A 565 -0.01 23.68 -22.17
C THR A 565 -0.75 23.69 -20.86
N ILE A 566 -1.90 24.41 -20.76
CA ILE A 566 -2.73 24.57 -19.54
C ILE A 566 -2.59 23.31 -18.69
N PRO A 567 -1.73 23.34 -17.66
CA PRO A 567 -1.46 22.14 -16.92
C PRO A 567 -2.79 21.78 -16.30
N SER A 568 -3.24 20.55 -16.52
CA SER A 568 -4.42 20.10 -15.80
C SER A 568 -4.13 20.37 -14.31
N SER A 569 -5.13 20.82 -13.55
CA SER A 569 -4.95 21.06 -12.12
C SER A 569 -4.35 19.85 -11.39
N LEU A 570 -4.50 18.66 -11.99
CA LEU A 570 -3.85 17.42 -11.62
C LEU A 570 -2.33 17.42 -11.82
N PHE A 571 -1.82 17.81 -13.00
CA PHE A 571 -0.38 17.90 -13.22
C PHE A 571 0.29 18.85 -12.22
N LEU A 572 -0.35 20.00 -11.93
CA LEU A 572 0.13 20.91 -10.89
C LEU A 572 0.11 20.27 -9.50
N ALA A 573 -0.98 19.58 -9.12
CA ALA A 573 -1.05 18.88 -7.84
C ALA A 573 0.00 17.77 -7.71
N GLN A 574 0.36 17.09 -8.81
CA GLN A 574 1.44 16.10 -8.82
C GLN A 574 2.81 16.77 -8.72
N LEU A 575 3.05 17.88 -9.41
CA LEU A 575 4.28 18.65 -9.24
C LEU A 575 4.42 19.19 -7.80
N GLU A 576 3.33 19.64 -7.19
CA GLU A 576 3.28 20.09 -5.79
C GLU A 576 3.51 18.92 -4.82
N SER A 577 2.93 17.74 -5.08
CA SER A 577 3.09 16.57 -4.21
C SER A 577 4.52 16.04 -4.18
N THR A 578 5.25 16.22 -5.27
CA THR A 578 6.63 15.80 -5.45
C THR A 578 7.67 16.86 -5.05
N GLY A 579 7.23 18.09 -4.79
CA GLY A 579 8.10 19.25 -4.58
C GLY A 579 8.72 19.81 -5.86
N TYR A 580 8.36 19.27 -7.03
CA TYR A 580 8.89 19.72 -8.32
C TYR A 580 8.33 21.07 -8.75
N LEU A 581 7.18 21.46 -8.21
CA LEU A 581 6.58 22.76 -8.47
C LEU A 581 7.52 23.90 -8.06
N ASP A 582 8.10 23.82 -6.86
CA ASP A 582 9.03 24.83 -6.33
C ASP A 582 10.31 24.91 -7.18
N ASP A 583 10.84 23.75 -7.58
CA ASP A 583 12.02 23.67 -8.47
C ASP A 583 11.71 24.28 -9.84
N LEU A 584 10.54 23.99 -10.42
CA LEU A 584 10.12 24.53 -11.70
C LEU A 584 9.86 26.03 -11.63
N GLN A 585 9.24 26.53 -10.57
CA GLN A 585 9.08 27.97 -10.34
C GLN A 585 10.45 28.66 -10.30
N GLN A 586 11.44 28.10 -9.61
CA GLN A 586 12.82 28.62 -9.63
C GLN A 586 13.42 28.59 -11.04
N ILE A 587 13.20 27.51 -11.81
CA ILE A 587 13.70 27.39 -13.19
C ILE A 587 13.12 28.50 -14.08
N TYR A 588 11.78 28.70 -14.07
CA TYR A 588 11.15 29.74 -14.88
C TYR A 588 11.56 31.15 -14.43
N PHE A 589 11.75 31.36 -13.12
CA PHE A 589 12.27 32.61 -12.58
C PHE A 589 13.67 32.92 -13.11
N TYR A 590 14.62 31.99 -12.99
CA TYR A 590 15.98 32.17 -13.53
C TYR A 590 15.97 32.35 -15.04
N LEU A 591 15.15 31.59 -15.76
CA LEU A 591 15.09 31.71 -17.21
C LEU A 591 14.62 33.11 -17.63
N TYR A 592 13.60 33.65 -16.95
CA TYR A 592 13.16 35.03 -17.15
C TYR A 592 14.25 36.05 -16.82
N GLU A 593 14.92 35.96 -15.66
CA GLU A 593 16.00 36.89 -15.31
C GLU A 593 17.16 36.88 -16.31
N LEU A 594 17.48 35.72 -16.89
CA LEU A 594 18.59 35.57 -17.80
C LEU A 594 18.24 35.98 -19.25
N THR A 595 16.99 35.82 -19.68
CA THR A 595 16.61 36.00 -21.10
C THR A 595 15.70 37.21 -21.35
N ASP A 596 15.08 37.76 -20.32
CA ASP A 596 13.98 38.73 -20.41
C ASP A 596 12.78 38.20 -21.25
N ASP A 597 12.63 36.87 -21.34
CA ASP A 597 11.56 36.23 -22.09
C ASP A 597 10.22 36.28 -21.33
N GLN A 598 9.29 37.09 -21.84
CA GLN A 598 7.94 37.23 -21.31
C GLN A 598 7.15 35.90 -21.33
N SER A 599 7.51 34.93 -22.17
CA SER A 599 6.86 33.61 -22.19
C SER A 599 7.17 32.81 -20.91
N SER A 600 8.40 32.93 -20.41
CA SER A 600 8.86 32.35 -19.15
C SER A 600 8.18 32.99 -17.95
N LEU A 601 8.03 34.32 -17.95
CA LEU A 601 7.28 35.05 -16.92
C LEU A 601 5.80 34.63 -16.89
N ASN A 602 5.16 34.53 -18.05
CA ASN A 602 3.77 34.08 -18.13
C ASN A 602 3.59 32.64 -17.62
N SER A 603 4.58 31.77 -17.84
CA SER A 603 4.56 30.41 -17.32
C SER A 603 4.79 30.37 -15.80
N LEU A 604 5.67 31.22 -15.27
CA LEU A 604 5.85 31.41 -13.83
C LEU A 604 4.57 31.89 -13.15
N ILE A 605 3.91 32.91 -13.72
CA ILE A 605 2.63 33.43 -13.22
C ILE A 605 1.60 32.30 -13.16
N LYS A 606 1.50 31.46 -14.20
CA LYS A 606 0.60 30.29 -14.22
C LYS A 606 0.95 29.19 -13.21
N LEU A 607 2.20 29.09 -12.76
CA LEU A 607 2.60 28.15 -11.72
C LEU A 607 2.26 28.65 -10.32
N ILE A 608 2.20 29.98 -10.15
CA ILE A 608 1.92 30.63 -8.86
C ILE A 608 0.42 30.80 -8.64
N TYR A 609 -0.33 31.16 -9.69
CA TYR A 609 -1.76 31.46 -9.67
C TYR A 609 -2.57 30.41 -10.40
#